data_AF-A0A2N1R2R7-F1
#
_entry.id   AF-A0A2N1R2R7-F1
#
_cell.length_a   1.000
_cell.length_b   1.000
_cell.length_c   1.000
_cell.angle_alpha   90.00
_cell.angle_beta   90.00
_cell.angle_gamma   90.00
#
_symmetry.space_group_name_H-M   'P 1'
#
loop_
_entity.id
_entity.type
_entity.pdbx_description
1 polymer ?
#
loop_
_entity_poly.entity_id
_entity_poly.type
_entity_poly.pdbx_seq_one_letter_code
_entity_poly.pdbx_strand_id
1 'polypeptide(L)'
;QFVADHDAAELVEFSRLVNERNTEYERAGLLPYLPVCGSDSTGRNPKVPGMGFIRVDRLQGKFRRKYAERHIALPDLLSAMIETEGKPVPPESLASTSAVLCMGKTSSGYTARIGDEGESGMEQIPLSRAWRYLNPGLVNLMHVMVGFLVAQRFIGVSYAFLWLFITGFRNSIADLVAGRGTRIREWNLKSVNFGNVARSLFWTGFSVPILGFVKAKFDVLWPGPADGLLFDAVKFFFISFSNGLYLAAHNTLRGFDRKVVRANFFRSVLAWPFATITAPLGNLLGIPSIVQAKIWSDFVAGFIEGGAKYVSVLKLRRRDLEEIIPQVISGDEEERCTALLDLLFLFREEPRTASSLVTILAPDYRPLGIFKVDSDTKPCSFDDLHKAVMDERFDSNFVDFMLARYTPDMSVELLDLATITLPSFRTWLGSHARRFRQVKAGL
;
A
#
# COMPACT_ATOMS: atom_id res chain seq x y z
N GLN A 1 4.81 34.55 -22.28
CA GLN A 1 5.08 33.33 -21.48
C GLN A 1 6.17 32.55 -22.22
N PHE A 2 7.32 32.33 -21.59
CA PHE A 2 8.43 31.57 -22.16
C PHE A 2 8.36 30.12 -21.64
N VAL A 3 8.47 29.16 -22.55
CA VAL A 3 8.35 27.71 -22.30
C VAL A 3 9.75 27.12 -22.12
N ALA A 4 9.91 26.20 -21.16
CA ALA A 4 11.17 25.56 -20.77
C ALA A 4 11.71 24.53 -21.79
N ASP A 5 11.66 24.87 -23.08
CA ASP A 5 12.16 24.08 -24.20
C ASP A 5 13.22 24.87 -25.01
N HIS A 6 13.81 25.89 -24.41
CA HIS A 6 14.84 26.74 -25.02
C HIS A 6 16.22 26.51 -24.42
N ASP A 7 17.24 26.71 -25.26
CA ASP A 7 18.65 26.54 -24.95
C ASP A 7 19.04 27.40 -23.73
N ALA A 8 19.87 26.86 -22.83
CA ALA A 8 20.30 27.55 -21.61
C ALA A 8 20.98 28.90 -21.93
N ALA A 9 21.53 29.04 -23.13
CA ALA A 9 22.11 30.27 -23.65
C ALA A 9 21.07 31.41 -23.79
N GLU A 10 19.88 31.14 -24.29
CA GLU A 10 18.84 32.15 -24.51
C GLU A 10 18.29 32.70 -23.19
N LEU A 11 18.14 31.82 -22.19
CA LEU A 11 17.74 32.23 -20.84
C LEU A 11 18.78 33.16 -20.20
N VAL A 12 20.07 32.89 -20.42
CA VAL A 12 21.15 33.76 -19.94
C VAL A 12 21.14 35.12 -20.64
N GLU A 13 20.94 35.14 -21.96
CA GLU A 13 20.87 36.38 -22.74
C GLU A 13 19.68 37.25 -22.33
N PHE A 14 18.49 36.64 -22.18
CA PHE A 14 17.31 37.32 -21.67
C PHE A 14 17.53 37.90 -20.27
N SER A 15 18.16 37.13 -19.38
CA SER A 15 18.47 37.58 -18.02
C SER A 15 19.40 38.81 -18.03
N ARG A 16 20.41 38.83 -18.92
CA ARG A 16 21.29 40.00 -19.08
C ARG A 16 20.52 41.23 -19.53
N LEU A 17 19.68 41.09 -20.56
CA LEU A 17 18.86 42.19 -21.08
C LEU A 17 17.98 42.81 -19.98
N VAL A 18 17.29 41.98 -19.20
CA VAL A 18 16.43 42.45 -18.12
C VAL A 18 17.24 43.12 -17.00
N ASN A 19 18.42 42.60 -16.66
CA ASN A 19 19.29 43.20 -15.66
C ASN A 19 19.86 44.56 -16.10
N GLU A 20 20.23 44.69 -17.37
CA GLU A 20 20.65 45.97 -17.97
C GLU A 20 19.53 47.00 -17.93
N ARG A 21 18.30 46.59 -18.29
CA ARG A 21 17.13 47.47 -18.20
C ARG A 21 16.83 47.89 -16.77
N ASN A 22 16.90 46.98 -15.80
CA ASN A 22 16.73 47.36 -14.40
C ASN A 22 17.80 48.34 -13.92
N THR A 23 19.02 48.25 -14.45
CA THR A 23 20.10 49.22 -14.17
C THR A 23 19.79 50.60 -14.72
N GLU A 24 19.27 50.68 -15.95
CA GLU A 24 18.83 51.95 -16.54
C GLU A 24 17.66 52.57 -15.77
N TYR A 25 16.70 51.74 -15.36
CA TYR A 25 15.50 52.16 -14.66
C TYR A 25 15.81 52.65 -13.24
N GLU A 26 16.73 51.98 -12.55
CA GLU A 26 17.23 52.43 -11.25
C GLU A 26 17.89 53.82 -11.36
N ARG A 27 18.68 54.06 -12.41
CA ARG A 27 19.28 55.38 -12.68
C ARG A 27 18.25 56.45 -13.05
N ALA A 28 17.17 56.06 -13.72
CA ALA A 28 16.11 56.97 -14.16
C ALA A 28 14.99 57.16 -13.11
N GLY A 29 15.05 56.47 -11.96
CA GLY A 29 13.99 56.50 -10.94
C GLY A 29 12.67 55.84 -11.40
N LEU A 30 12.74 54.91 -12.36
CA LEU A 30 11.58 54.19 -12.90
C LEU A 30 11.38 52.84 -12.19
N LEU A 31 10.17 52.29 -12.29
CA LEU A 31 9.81 51.00 -11.68
C LEU A 31 10.52 49.83 -12.37
N PRO A 32 11.30 49.01 -11.65
CA PRO A 32 12.05 47.91 -12.24
C PRO A 32 11.15 46.76 -12.70
N TYR A 33 11.66 45.93 -13.61
CA TYR A 33 11.07 44.64 -13.92
C TYR A 33 11.31 43.68 -12.76
N LEU A 34 10.22 43.11 -12.23
CA LEU A 34 10.27 42.15 -11.13
C LEU A 34 10.32 40.71 -11.69
N PRO A 35 11.47 40.03 -11.63
CA PRO A 35 11.58 38.63 -12.00
C PRO A 35 10.91 37.77 -10.92
N VAL A 36 9.92 36.97 -11.33
CA VAL A 36 9.24 36.01 -10.47
C VAL A 36 9.35 34.61 -11.06
N CYS A 37 9.53 33.61 -10.19
CA CYS A 37 9.44 32.21 -10.59
C CYS A 37 8.09 31.63 -10.15
N GLY A 38 7.32 31.13 -11.11
CA GLY A 38 6.06 30.45 -10.87
C GLY A 38 5.93 29.26 -11.80
N SER A 39 5.45 28.14 -11.27
CA SER A 39 5.04 27.03 -12.12
C SER A 39 3.64 27.34 -12.63
N ASP A 40 3.50 27.62 -13.94
CA ASP A 40 2.18 27.58 -14.55
C ASP A 40 1.77 26.12 -14.67
N SER A 41 1.05 25.64 -13.65
CA SER A 41 0.37 24.35 -13.68
C SER A 41 -1.06 24.49 -14.14
N THR A 42 -1.30 25.43 -15.04
CA THR A 42 -2.33 25.21 -16.04
C THR A 42 -1.71 24.46 -17.22
N GLY A 43 -1.48 23.15 -16.99
CA GLY A 43 -1.97 22.23 -18.00
C GLY A 43 -3.49 22.47 -18.20
N ARG A 44 -4.15 21.74 -19.10
CA ARG A 44 -5.59 21.91 -19.42
C ARG A 44 -6.57 21.85 -18.21
N ASN A 45 -6.12 21.67 -16.97
CA ASN A 45 -6.92 21.59 -15.76
C ASN A 45 -6.36 22.46 -14.61
N PRO A 46 -7.12 23.48 -14.13
CA PRO A 46 -6.73 24.35 -13.02
C PRO A 46 -6.75 23.68 -11.63
N LYS A 47 -7.13 22.40 -11.53
CA LYS A 47 -7.22 21.65 -10.26
C LYS A 47 -5.97 20.82 -9.91
N VAL A 48 -4.92 20.85 -10.74
CA VAL A 48 -3.70 20.05 -10.52
C VAL A 48 -2.57 20.96 -10.02
N PRO A 49 -1.97 20.70 -8.83
CA PRO A 49 -0.88 21.51 -8.31
C PRO A 49 0.40 21.35 -9.15
N GLY A 50 1.07 22.47 -9.40
CA GLY A 50 2.31 22.52 -10.18
C GLY A 50 3.52 21.95 -9.48
N MET A 51 4.49 21.50 -10.26
CA MET A 51 5.70 20.89 -9.72
C MET A 51 6.62 21.92 -9.04
N GLY A 52 6.52 23.22 -9.34
CA GLY A 52 7.13 24.29 -8.55
C GLY A 52 8.65 24.47 -8.72
N PHE A 53 9.19 25.44 -8.00
CA PHE A 53 10.62 25.77 -7.94
C PHE A 53 11.11 25.72 -6.49
N ILE A 54 12.35 25.30 -6.27
CA ILE A 54 12.95 25.22 -4.94
C ILE A 54 14.40 25.69 -4.96
N ARG A 55 14.80 26.49 -3.97
CA ARG A 55 16.21 26.87 -3.82
C ARG A 55 17.04 25.72 -3.26
N VAL A 56 18.27 25.57 -3.76
CA VAL A 56 19.21 24.52 -3.32
C VAL A 56 19.51 24.61 -1.81
N ASP A 57 19.68 25.81 -1.26
CA ASP A 57 19.93 26.04 0.16
C ASP A 57 18.76 25.62 1.06
N ARG A 58 17.53 25.56 0.52
CA ARG A 58 16.34 25.06 1.22
C ARG A 58 16.15 23.55 1.13
N LEU A 59 17.01 22.82 0.40
CA LEU A 59 16.95 21.36 0.33
C LEU A 59 17.47 20.71 1.63
N GLN A 60 16.57 20.02 2.32
CA GLN A 60 16.86 19.31 3.56
C GLN A 60 16.96 17.80 3.34
N GLY A 61 17.65 17.11 4.27
CA GLY A 61 17.67 15.66 4.36
C GLY A 61 18.83 14.94 3.65
N LYS A 62 18.89 13.63 3.87
CA LYS A 62 20.01 12.74 3.47
C LYS A 62 20.24 12.64 1.96
N PHE A 63 19.22 12.92 1.16
CA PHE A 63 19.27 12.76 -0.30
C PHE A 63 19.38 14.09 -1.06
N ARG A 64 19.59 15.23 -0.39
CA ARG A 64 19.62 16.57 -1.02
C ARG A 64 20.54 16.67 -2.23
N ARG A 65 21.74 16.07 -2.17
CA ARG A 65 22.73 16.10 -3.26
C ARG A 65 22.23 15.33 -4.48
N LYS A 66 21.73 14.11 -4.26
CA LYS A 66 21.12 13.27 -5.30
C LYS A 66 19.84 13.87 -5.87
N TYR A 67 19.13 14.65 -5.08
CA TYR A 67 17.95 15.39 -5.52
C TYR A 67 18.37 16.55 -6.44
N ALA A 68 19.34 17.38 -6.04
CA ALA A 68 19.85 18.47 -6.87
C ALA A 68 20.42 17.97 -8.21
N GLU A 69 21.15 16.85 -8.21
CA GLU A 69 21.71 16.23 -9.43
C GLU A 69 20.64 15.73 -10.45
N ARG A 70 19.37 15.68 -10.07
CA ARG A 70 18.26 15.15 -10.89
C ARG A 70 17.31 16.22 -11.41
N HIS A 71 17.58 17.48 -11.13
CA HIS A 71 16.73 18.61 -11.47
C HIS A 71 17.52 19.69 -12.19
N ILE A 72 16.85 20.48 -13.03
CA ILE A 72 17.48 21.55 -13.80
C ILE A 72 17.65 22.77 -12.88
N ALA A 73 18.88 23.26 -12.75
CA ALA A 73 19.16 24.54 -12.12
C ALA A 73 18.90 25.66 -13.14
N LEU A 74 18.21 26.72 -12.71
CA LEU A 74 18.14 27.96 -13.48
C LEU A 74 19.55 28.60 -13.55
N PRO A 75 19.86 29.37 -14.60
CA PRO A 75 21.11 30.12 -14.67
C PRO A 75 21.33 30.99 -13.43
N ASP A 76 22.59 31.14 -13.03
CA ASP A 76 22.96 31.83 -11.79
C ASP A 76 22.46 33.29 -11.76
N LEU A 77 22.58 33.99 -12.89
CA LEU A 77 22.07 35.36 -13.04
C LEU A 77 20.55 35.44 -12.84
N LEU A 78 19.80 34.50 -13.41
CA LEU A 78 18.34 34.46 -13.26
C LEU A 78 17.94 34.14 -11.81
N SER A 79 18.63 33.19 -11.18
CA SER A 79 18.42 32.85 -9.77
C SER A 79 18.68 34.05 -8.86
N ALA A 80 19.73 34.83 -9.14
CA ALA A 80 20.09 36.02 -8.37
C ALA A 80 19.09 37.16 -8.57
N MET A 81 18.63 37.36 -9.80
CA MET A 81 17.62 38.37 -10.12
C MET A 81 16.31 38.12 -9.38
N ILE A 82 15.88 36.86 -9.26
CA ILE A 82 14.69 36.47 -8.47
C ILE A 82 14.88 36.80 -6.99
N GLU A 83 16.10 36.66 -6.47
CA GLU A 83 16.42 36.97 -5.07
C GLU A 83 16.49 38.48 -4.79
N THR A 84 16.92 39.29 -5.77
CA THR A 84 17.08 40.74 -5.60
C THR A 84 15.83 41.56 -5.89
N GLU A 85 14.72 40.90 -6.27
CA GLU A 85 13.39 41.49 -6.45
C GLU A 85 13.40 42.80 -7.27
N GLY A 86 14.10 42.79 -8.41
CA GLY A 86 14.15 43.92 -9.35
C GLY A 86 15.33 44.88 -9.14
N LYS A 87 16.15 44.70 -8.10
CA LYS A 87 17.44 45.41 -8.00
C LYS A 87 18.46 44.82 -8.97
N PRO A 88 19.25 45.65 -9.67
CA PRO A 88 20.31 45.18 -10.55
C PRO A 88 21.31 44.26 -9.82
N VAL A 89 21.63 43.15 -10.46
CA VAL A 89 22.57 42.15 -9.95
C VAL A 89 23.96 42.45 -10.49
N PRO A 90 24.93 42.84 -9.63
CA PRO A 90 26.32 42.99 -10.05
C PRO A 90 26.97 41.62 -10.28
N PRO A 91 28.00 41.52 -11.15
CA PRO A 91 28.69 40.25 -11.42
C PRO A 91 29.27 39.58 -10.15
N GLU A 92 29.62 40.39 -9.15
CA GLU A 92 30.23 39.95 -7.89
C GLU A 92 29.25 39.21 -6.96
N SER A 93 27.94 39.49 -7.05
CA SER A 93 26.95 38.85 -6.17
C SER A 93 26.54 37.45 -6.64
N LEU A 94 26.85 37.08 -7.90
CA LEU A 94 26.50 35.80 -8.49
C LEU A 94 27.10 34.60 -7.74
N ALA A 95 28.29 34.76 -7.16
CA ALA A 95 28.94 33.69 -6.39
C ALA A 95 28.26 33.38 -5.05
N SER A 96 27.42 34.30 -4.55
CA SER A 96 26.78 34.19 -3.24
C SER A 96 25.33 33.70 -3.28
N THR A 97 24.72 33.69 -4.47
CA THR A 97 23.32 33.31 -4.66
C THR A 97 23.15 31.79 -4.70
N SER A 98 22.15 31.29 -3.99
CA SER A 98 21.73 29.88 -4.12
C SER A 98 20.97 29.68 -5.42
N ALA A 99 21.41 28.72 -6.25
CA ALA A 99 20.67 28.32 -7.44
C ALA A 99 19.22 27.90 -7.12
N VAL A 100 18.30 28.24 -8.02
CA VAL A 100 16.90 27.82 -8.01
C VAL A 100 16.75 26.59 -8.91
N LEU A 101 16.22 25.50 -8.37
CA LEU A 101 15.93 24.27 -9.11
C LEU A 101 14.49 24.26 -9.60
N CYS A 102 14.30 23.89 -10.87
CA CYS A 102 13.00 23.48 -11.41
C CYS A 102 12.71 22.05 -10.93
N MET A 103 11.61 21.85 -10.20
CA MET A 103 11.22 20.54 -9.67
C MET A 103 10.60 19.61 -10.72
N GLY A 104 10.57 20.03 -11.99
CA GLY A 104 10.30 19.16 -13.12
C GLY A 104 11.37 18.08 -13.23
N LYS A 105 10.95 16.82 -13.34
CA LYS A 105 11.89 15.70 -13.50
C LYS A 105 12.53 15.80 -14.88
N THR A 106 13.87 15.85 -14.95
CA THR A 106 14.57 15.51 -16.19
C THR A 106 14.34 14.03 -16.43
N SER A 107 13.35 13.66 -17.24
CA SER A 107 13.46 12.38 -17.93
C SER A 107 14.71 12.51 -18.78
N SER A 108 15.75 11.72 -18.47
CA SER A 108 16.76 11.37 -19.46
C SER A 108 16.00 11.05 -20.75
N GLY A 109 16.22 11.86 -21.79
CA GLY A 109 15.29 12.03 -22.89
C GLY A 109 14.62 10.74 -23.33
N TYR A 110 13.33 10.59 -22.99
CA TYR A 110 12.48 9.68 -23.73
C TYR A 110 12.01 10.44 -24.96
N THR A 111 12.86 10.50 -25.99
CA THR A 111 12.35 10.80 -27.32
C THR A 111 11.58 9.57 -27.77
N ALA A 112 10.25 9.64 -27.74
CA ALA A 112 9.40 8.64 -28.39
C ALA A 112 9.68 8.71 -29.90
N ARG A 113 10.58 7.86 -30.40
CA ARG A 113 10.95 7.78 -31.82
C ARG A 113 10.14 6.67 -32.49
N ILE A 114 9.03 7.03 -33.12
CA ILE A 114 8.45 6.24 -34.20
C ILE A 114 9.29 6.58 -35.44
N GLY A 115 10.11 5.64 -35.92
CA GLY A 115 10.84 5.80 -37.18
C GLY A 115 12.28 5.28 -37.13
N ASP A 116 12.59 4.39 -38.07
CA ASP A 116 13.92 3.87 -38.43
C ASP A 116 14.95 4.99 -38.63
N GLU A 117 15.98 5.07 -37.77
CA GLU A 117 17.31 5.56 -38.18
C GLU A 117 18.42 4.97 -37.28
N GLY A 118 19.41 4.34 -37.93
CA GLY A 118 20.84 4.37 -37.62
C GLY A 118 21.35 3.80 -36.29
N GLU A 119 22.24 2.81 -36.38
CA GLU A 119 22.95 2.10 -35.29
C GLU A 119 23.85 2.95 -34.36
N SER A 120 23.57 4.24 -34.15
CA SER A 120 24.36 5.10 -33.26
C SER A 120 23.71 5.22 -31.88
N GLY A 121 24.24 4.48 -30.91
CA GLY A 121 24.08 4.78 -29.49
C GLY A 121 23.11 3.91 -28.70
N MET A 122 23.08 2.59 -28.93
CA MET A 122 22.59 1.68 -27.89
C MET A 122 23.48 1.81 -26.66
N GLU A 123 23.08 2.63 -25.69
CA GLU A 123 23.64 2.61 -24.35
C GLU A 123 23.42 1.19 -23.82
N GLN A 124 24.47 0.36 -23.88
CA GLN A 124 24.39 -1.05 -23.51
C GLN A 124 23.91 -1.12 -22.06
N ILE A 125 22.68 -1.59 -21.87
CA ILE A 125 22.12 -1.76 -20.54
C ILE A 125 23.04 -2.78 -19.84
N PRO A 126 23.72 -2.42 -18.74
CA PRO A 126 24.57 -3.37 -18.05
C PRO A 126 23.72 -4.56 -17.61
N LEU A 127 24.27 -5.78 -17.66
CA LEU A 127 23.52 -7.02 -17.36
C LEU A 127 22.81 -6.98 -15.99
N SER A 128 23.34 -6.24 -15.02
CA SER A 128 22.73 -5.98 -13.72
C SER A 128 21.46 -5.10 -13.77
N ARG A 129 21.33 -4.24 -14.78
CA ARG A 129 20.13 -3.46 -15.09
C ARG A 129 19.17 -4.19 -16.01
N ALA A 130 19.64 -5.08 -16.87
CA ALA A 130 18.80 -5.82 -17.81
C ALA A 130 17.66 -6.58 -17.10
N TRP A 131 17.91 -7.10 -15.90
CA TRP A 131 16.89 -7.73 -15.04
C TRP A 131 15.69 -6.84 -14.69
N ARG A 132 15.85 -5.51 -14.68
CA ARG A 132 14.73 -4.57 -14.46
C ARG A 132 13.81 -4.41 -15.67
N TYR A 133 14.30 -4.78 -16.85
CA TYR A 133 13.56 -4.69 -18.11
C TYR A 133 12.96 -6.03 -18.52
N LEU A 134 13.26 -7.11 -17.80
CA LEU A 134 12.59 -8.39 -18.03
C LEU A 134 11.11 -8.31 -17.65
N ASN A 135 10.27 -8.96 -18.45
CA ASN A 135 8.84 -9.11 -18.17
C ASN A 135 8.65 -9.68 -16.74
N PRO A 136 7.91 -8.99 -15.85
CA PRO A 136 7.66 -9.44 -14.49
C PRO A 136 7.10 -10.87 -14.42
N GLY A 137 6.29 -11.26 -15.40
CA GLY A 137 5.78 -12.63 -15.52
C GLY A 137 6.90 -13.66 -15.73
N LEU A 138 7.89 -13.35 -16.57
CA LEU A 138 9.02 -14.24 -16.83
C LEU A 138 9.96 -14.33 -15.62
N VAL A 139 10.20 -13.21 -14.94
CA VAL A 139 10.98 -13.19 -13.68
C VAL A 139 10.27 -14.04 -12.61
N ASN A 140 8.96 -13.89 -12.47
CA ASN A 140 8.17 -14.68 -11.52
C ASN A 140 8.19 -16.17 -11.90
N LEU A 141 8.06 -16.50 -13.18
CA LEU A 141 8.17 -17.88 -13.66
C LEU A 141 9.54 -18.48 -13.32
N MET A 142 10.64 -17.76 -13.55
CA MET A 142 11.97 -18.25 -13.19
C MET A 142 12.11 -18.52 -11.69
N HIS A 143 11.57 -17.66 -10.83
CA HIS A 143 11.58 -17.88 -9.38
C HIS A 143 10.83 -19.18 -9.00
N VAL A 144 9.65 -19.39 -9.59
CA VAL A 144 8.85 -20.61 -9.37
C VAL A 144 9.59 -21.84 -9.88
N MET A 145 10.19 -21.76 -11.07
CA MET A 145 10.97 -22.85 -11.66
C MET A 145 12.18 -23.22 -10.79
N VAL A 146 12.98 -22.26 -10.35
CA VAL A 146 14.14 -22.55 -9.48
C VAL A 146 13.69 -23.20 -8.17
N GLY A 147 12.64 -22.66 -7.53
CA GLY A 147 12.08 -23.26 -6.32
C GLY A 147 11.58 -24.70 -6.54
N PHE A 148 10.91 -24.95 -7.67
CA PHE A 148 10.44 -26.27 -8.07
C PHE A 148 11.60 -27.24 -8.33
N LEU A 149 12.61 -26.82 -9.11
CA LEU A 149 13.78 -27.62 -9.46
C LEU A 149 14.55 -28.09 -8.21
N VAL A 150 14.70 -27.20 -7.23
CA VAL A 150 15.30 -27.54 -5.94
C VAL A 150 14.41 -28.54 -5.18
N ALA A 151 13.11 -28.28 -5.06
CA ALA A 151 12.21 -29.18 -4.33
C ALA A 151 12.14 -30.58 -4.95
N GLN A 152 11.94 -30.69 -6.26
CA GLN A 152 11.77 -31.99 -6.94
C GLN A 152 12.99 -32.91 -6.76
N ARG A 153 14.19 -32.33 -6.60
CA ARG A 153 15.43 -33.09 -6.44
C ARG A 153 15.45 -33.92 -5.15
N PHE A 154 14.71 -33.49 -4.12
CA PHE A 154 14.73 -34.08 -2.79
C PHE A 154 13.47 -34.86 -2.42
N ILE A 155 12.29 -34.43 -2.88
CA ILE A 155 11.00 -35.07 -2.53
C ILE A 155 10.27 -35.67 -3.74
N GLY A 156 10.85 -35.56 -4.95
CA GLY A 156 10.22 -36.02 -6.18
C GLY A 156 9.22 -35.01 -6.76
N VAL A 157 8.81 -35.27 -8.00
CA VAL A 157 8.00 -34.36 -8.82
C VAL A 157 6.60 -34.13 -8.22
N SER A 158 5.91 -35.20 -7.82
CA SER A 158 4.54 -35.14 -7.27
C SER A 158 4.47 -34.32 -5.99
N TYR A 159 5.35 -34.61 -5.03
CA TYR A 159 5.39 -33.88 -3.77
C TYR A 159 5.96 -32.47 -3.93
N ALA A 160 6.82 -32.20 -4.91
CA ALA A 160 7.24 -30.84 -5.23
C ALA A 160 6.08 -29.99 -5.76
N PHE A 161 5.25 -30.52 -6.65
CA PHE A 161 4.02 -29.84 -7.07
C PHE A 161 3.09 -29.59 -5.89
N LEU A 162 2.84 -30.59 -5.05
CA LEU A 162 2.01 -30.42 -3.85
C LEU A 162 2.60 -29.36 -2.89
N TRP A 163 3.91 -29.37 -2.69
CA TRP A 163 4.63 -28.43 -1.83
C TRP A 163 4.44 -26.99 -2.30
N LEU A 164 4.67 -26.74 -3.59
CA LEU A 164 4.48 -25.43 -4.19
C LEU A 164 3.01 -25.06 -4.21
N PHE A 165 2.11 -25.99 -4.50
CA PHE A 165 0.66 -25.75 -4.51
C PHE A 165 0.17 -25.26 -3.15
N ILE A 166 0.50 -25.94 -2.05
CA ILE A 166 0.09 -25.54 -0.70
C ILE A 166 0.56 -24.12 -0.38
N THR A 167 1.82 -23.79 -0.70
CA THR A 167 2.37 -22.45 -0.45
C THR A 167 1.77 -21.38 -1.36
N GLY A 168 1.57 -21.69 -2.64
CA GLY A 168 0.94 -20.79 -3.60
C GLY A 168 -0.49 -20.49 -3.20
N PHE A 169 -1.27 -21.54 -2.93
CA PHE A 169 -2.65 -21.47 -2.48
C PHE A 169 -2.80 -20.62 -1.22
N ARG A 170 -1.99 -20.86 -0.19
CA ARG A 170 -2.01 -20.05 1.04
C ARG A 170 -1.75 -18.57 0.76
N ASN A 171 -0.70 -18.22 0.02
CA ASN A 171 -0.41 -16.81 -0.29
C ASN A 171 -1.54 -16.15 -1.06
N SER A 172 -2.06 -16.83 -2.08
CA SER A 172 -3.16 -16.31 -2.88
C SER A 172 -4.41 -16.08 -2.04
N ILE A 173 -4.79 -17.03 -1.17
CA ILE A 173 -5.92 -16.83 -0.26
C ILE A 173 -5.65 -15.68 0.71
N ALA A 174 -4.46 -15.60 1.28
CA ALA A 174 -4.12 -14.53 2.20
C ALA A 174 -4.23 -13.14 1.55
N ASP A 175 -3.93 -13.02 0.25
CA ASP A 175 -4.07 -11.79 -0.54
C ASP A 175 -5.53 -11.54 -0.95
N LEU A 176 -6.26 -12.56 -1.39
CA LEU A 176 -7.69 -12.47 -1.74
C LEU A 176 -8.55 -12.05 -0.53
N VAL A 177 -8.29 -12.66 0.63
CA VAL A 177 -8.97 -12.32 1.89
C VAL A 177 -8.57 -10.92 2.37
N ALA A 178 -7.32 -10.50 2.17
CA ALA A 178 -6.89 -9.15 2.53
C ALA A 178 -7.51 -8.08 1.62
N GLY A 179 -7.70 -8.36 0.33
CA GLY A 179 -8.23 -7.41 -0.63
C GLY A 179 -9.74 -7.23 -0.56
N ARG A 180 -10.52 -8.30 -0.39
CA ARG A 180 -12.00 -8.26 -0.46
C ARG A 180 -12.74 -9.04 0.64
N GLY A 181 -12.04 -9.39 1.72
CA GLY A 181 -12.64 -10.08 2.85
C GLY A 181 -13.28 -11.43 2.47
N THR A 182 -14.41 -11.76 3.09
CA THR A 182 -15.09 -13.07 2.93
C THR A 182 -16.12 -13.12 1.81
N ARG A 183 -16.28 -12.07 0.99
CA ARG A 183 -17.17 -12.10 -0.17
C ARG A 183 -16.48 -12.84 -1.32
N ILE A 184 -16.55 -14.16 -1.30
CA ILE A 184 -15.90 -15.05 -2.30
C ILE A 184 -16.30 -14.70 -3.73
N ARG A 185 -17.54 -14.22 -3.94
CA ARG A 185 -18.07 -13.82 -5.26
C ARG A 185 -17.34 -12.63 -5.89
N GLU A 186 -16.68 -11.80 -5.08
CA GLU A 186 -15.97 -10.61 -5.55
C GLU A 186 -14.47 -10.86 -5.70
N TRP A 187 -13.95 -12.04 -5.33
CA TRP A 187 -12.54 -12.37 -5.44
C TRP A 187 -12.07 -12.29 -6.90
N ASN A 188 -11.06 -11.46 -7.15
CA ASN A 188 -10.49 -11.27 -8.47
C ASN A 188 -9.02 -11.68 -8.47
N LEU A 189 -8.60 -12.51 -9.42
CA LEU A 189 -7.20 -12.91 -9.56
C LEU A 189 -6.25 -11.72 -9.75
N LYS A 190 -6.73 -10.58 -10.24
CA LYS A 190 -5.94 -9.34 -10.35
C LYS A 190 -5.51 -8.78 -8.98
N SER A 191 -6.21 -9.10 -7.89
CA SER A 191 -5.81 -8.64 -6.55
C SER A 191 -4.73 -9.52 -5.91
N VAL A 192 -4.38 -10.65 -6.53
CA VAL A 192 -3.29 -11.51 -6.06
C VAL A 192 -1.96 -10.92 -6.50
N ASN A 193 -1.06 -10.67 -5.54
CA ASN A 193 0.28 -10.21 -5.86
C ASN A 193 1.14 -11.40 -6.31
N PHE A 194 1.05 -11.76 -7.60
CA PHE A 194 1.80 -12.88 -8.17
C PHE A 194 3.33 -12.76 -7.99
N GLY A 195 3.87 -11.55 -7.88
CA GLY A 195 5.29 -11.34 -7.56
C GLY A 195 5.66 -11.74 -6.12
N ASN A 196 4.74 -11.55 -5.17
CA ASN A 196 4.92 -12.05 -3.80
C ASN A 196 4.74 -13.57 -3.74
N VAL A 197 3.75 -14.12 -4.45
CA VAL A 197 3.53 -15.56 -4.55
C VAL A 197 4.77 -16.25 -5.12
N ALA A 198 5.30 -15.77 -6.26
CA ALA A 198 6.48 -16.34 -6.90
C ALA A 198 7.73 -16.31 -6.01
N ARG A 199 7.98 -15.20 -5.31
CA ARG A 199 9.09 -15.12 -4.33
C ARG A 199 8.90 -16.09 -3.17
N SER A 200 7.68 -16.24 -2.66
CA SER A 200 7.39 -17.24 -1.63
C SER A 200 7.58 -18.68 -2.12
N LEU A 201 7.22 -18.98 -3.37
CA LEU A 201 7.43 -20.28 -4.01
C LEU A 201 8.92 -20.60 -4.17
N PHE A 202 9.71 -19.61 -4.56
CA PHE A 202 11.17 -19.71 -4.61
C PHE A 202 11.74 -20.07 -3.23
N TRP A 203 11.47 -19.25 -2.21
CA TRP A 203 12.03 -19.48 -0.87
C TRP A 203 11.52 -20.78 -0.24
N THR A 204 10.28 -21.20 -0.48
CA THR A 204 9.84 -22.48 0.08
C THR A 204 10.46 -23.70 -0.61
N GLY A 205 10.89 -23.59 -1.86
CA GLY A 205 11.60 -24.68 -2.54
C GLY A 205 12.93 -24.99 -1.85
N PHE A 206 13.67 -23.95 -1.44
CA PHE A 206 14.93 -24.07 -0.71
C PHE A 206 14.79 -24.59 0.73
N SER A 207 13.59 -24.59 1.32
CA SER A 207 13.41 -25.20 2.64
C SER A 207 13.42 -26.73 2.60
N VAL A 208 13.02 -27.33 1.47
CA VAL A 208 12.97 -28.79 1.29
C VAL A 208 14.29 -29.49 1.63
N PRO A 209 15.46 -29.12 1.07
CA PRO A 209 16.73 -29.78 1.40
C PRO A 209 17.11 -29.64 2.88
N ILE A 210 16.79 -28.49 3.50
CA ILE A 210 17.11 -28.23 4.90
C ILE A 210 16.28 -29.13 5.82
N LEU A 211 14.97 -29.19 5.57
CA LEU A 211 14.08 -30.08 6.34
C LEU A 211 14.40 -31.56 6.08
N GLY A 212 14.77 -31.90 4.83
CA GLY A 212 15.32 -33.19 4.43
C GLY A 212 16.52 -33.61 5.26
N PHE A 213 17.50 -32.73 5.37
CA PHE A 213 18.71 -32.93 6.14
C PHE A 213 18.41 -33.13 7.63
N VAL A 214 17.55 -32.28 8.22
CA VAL A 214 17.18 -32.37 9.63
C VAL A 214 16.48 -33.69 9.94
N LYS A 215 15.50 -34.10 9.11
CA LYS A 215 14.84 -35.41 9.24
C LYS A 215 15.87 -36.53 9.18
N ALA A 216 16.73 -36.54 8.15
CA ALA A 216 17.71 -37.61 7.97
C ALA A 216 18.69 -37.72 9.14
N LYS A 217 19.14 -36.59 9.69
CA LYS A 217 20.00 -36.57 10.88
C LYS A 217 19.26 -37.00 12.14
N PHE A 218 18.01 -36.59 12.30
CA PHE A 218 17.17 -37.02 13.40
C PHE A 218 16.99 -38.54 13.41
N ASP A 219 16.63 -39.13 12.26
CA ASP A 219 16.39 -40.58 12.15
C ASP A 219 17.64 -41.42 12.49
N VAL A 220 18.84 -40.91 12.19
CA VAL A 220 20.12 -41.58 12.49
C VAL A 220 20.53 -41.43 13.96
N LEU A 221 20.25 -40.26 14.57
CA LEU A 221 20.67 -39.96 15.94
C LEU A 221 19.64 -40.42 16.99
N TRP A 222 18.44 -40.82 16.58
CA TRP A 222 17.39 -41.24 17.50
C TRP A 222 17.76 -42.53 18.23
N PRO A 223 17.84 -42.53 19.57
CA PRO A 223 18.31 -43.69 20.34
C PRO A 223 17.20 -44.73 20.61
N GLY A 224 15.94 -44.39 20.35
CA GLY A 224 14.79 -45.24 20.64
C GLY A 224 14.26 -45.98 19.40
N PRO A 225 13.12 -46.69 19.54
CA PRO A 225 12.41 -47.26 18.40
C PRO A 225 12.02 -46.17 17.40
N ALA A 226 12.19 -46.46 16.11
CA ALA A 226 11.80 -45.57 15.00
C ALA A 226 10.29 -45.60 14.70
N ASP A 227 9.48 -45.80 15.74
CA ASP A 227 8.03 -45.91 15.67
C ASP A 227 7.40 -45.45 17.00
N GLY A 228 6.14 -45.05 16.94
CA GLY A 228 5.35 -44.60 18.08
C GLY A 228 5.26 -43.09 18.27
N LEU A 229 4.33 -42.69 19.13
CA LEU A 229 3.93 -41.30 19.32
C LEU A 229 5.08 -40.41 19.80
N LEU A 230 5.98 -40.91 20.64
CA LEU A 230 7.13 -40.15 21.12
C LEU A 230 8.14 -39.87 19.99
N PHE A 231 8.42 -40.87 19.14
CA PHE A 231 9.30 -40.70 17.98
C PHE A 231 8.73 -39.66 17.02
N ASP A 232 7.45 -39.79 16.67
CA ASP A 232 6.77 -38.83 15.78
C ASP A 232 6.73 -37.43 16.40
N ALA A 233 6.40 -37.29 17.68
CA ALA A 233 6.36 -36.02 18.39
C ALA A 233 7.69 -35.25 18.28
N VAL A 234 8.79 -35.93 18.63
CA VAL A 234 10.11 -35.31 18.64
C VAL A 234 10.58 -35.03 17.21
N LYS A 235 10.35 -35.96 16.27
CA LYS A 235 10.64 -35.79 14.83
C LYS A 235 9.96 -34.56 14.27
N PHE A 236 8.65 -34.44 14.46
CA PHE A 236 7.86 -33.31 13.96
C PHE A 236 8.24 -32.01 14.65
N PHE A 237 8.61 -32.03 15.94
CA PHE A 237 9.14 -30.87 16.63
C PHE A 237 10.41 -30.35 15.96
N PHE A 238 11.42 -31.20 15.72
CA PHE A 238 12.68 -30.77 15.08
C PHE A 238 12.48 -30.28 13.65
N ILE A 239 11.62 -30.93 12.87
CA ILE A 239 11.27 -30.49 11.51
C ILE A 239 10.59 -29.11 11.55
N SER A 240 9.59 -28.93 12.42
CA SER A 240 8.81 -27.69 12.54
C SER A 240 9.63 -26.54 13.10
N PHE A 241 10.54 -26.83 14.03
CA PHE A 241 11.50 -25.89 14.59
C PHE A 241 12.52 -25.43 13.54
N SER A 242 13.08 -26.37 12.77
CA SER A 242 14.02 -26.04 11.70
C SER A 242 13.37 -25.24 10.58
N ASN A 243 12.12 -25.54 10.23
CA ASN A 243 11.33 -24.71 9.33
C ASN A 243 11.10 -23.31 9.91
N GLY A 244 10.80 -23.19 11.21
CA GLY A 244 10.69 -21.91 11.90
C GLY A 244 11.99 -21.10 11.81
N LEU A 245 13.13 -21.72 12.07
CA LEU A 245 14.45 -21.09 12.00
C LEU A 245 14.77 -20.63 10.57
N TYR A 246 14.47 -21.46 9.57
CA TYR A 246 14.59 -21.11 8.16
C TYR A 246 13.71 -19.90 7.80
N LEU A 247 12.45 -19.90 8.25
CA LEU A 247 11.54 -18.77 8.06
C LEU A 247 12.09 -17.50 8.71
N ALA A 248 12.63 -17.61 9.92
CA ALA A 248 13.21 -16.47 10.63
C ALA A 248 14.45 -15.91 9.89
N ALA A 249 15.34 -16.78 9.44
CA ALA A 249 16.57 -16.40 8.74
C ALA A 249 16.27 -15.65 7.44
N HIS A 250 15.51 -16.25 6.52
CA HIS A 250 15.25 -15.62 5.23
C HIS A 250 14.32 -14.39 5.35
N ASN A 251 13.42 -14.34 6.33
CA ASN A 251 12.61 -13.14 6.57
C ASN A 251 13.45 -11.97 7.13
N THR A 252 14.48 -12.28 7.93
CA THR A 252 15.44 -11.27 8.38
C THR A 252 16.29 -10.76 7.21
N LEU A 253 16.75 -11.65 6.32
CA LEU A 253 17.45 -11.26 5.09
C LEU A 253 16.59 -10.39 4.16
N ARG A 254 15.26 -10.61 4.16
CA ARG A 254 14.30 -9.78 3.40
C ARG A 254 13.99 -8.43 4.05
N GLY A 255 14.50 -8.16 5.26
CA GLY A 255 14.28 -6.89 5.96
C GLY A 255 12.91 -6.75 6.60
N PHE A 256 12.22 -7.85 6.94
CA PHE A 256 10.95 -7.78 7.69
C PHE A 256 11.15 -7.34 9.14
N ASP A 257 10.12 -6.73 9.72
CA ASP A 257 10.12 -6.33 11.13
C ASP A 257 10.37 -7.50 12.08
N ARG A 258 11.15 -7.25 13.15
CA ARG A 258 11.50 -8.26 14.17
C ARG A 258 10.26 -8.90 14.83
N LYS A 259 9.12 -8.21 14.86
CA LYS A 259 7.84 -8.76 15.37
C LYS A 259 7.26 -9.78 14.40
N VAL A 260 7.26 -9.47 13.10
CA VAL A 260 6.78 -10.35 12.02
C VAL A 260 7.66 -11.60 11.90
N VAL A 261 8.98 -11.43 12.00
CA VAL A 261 9.95 -12.54 12.02
C VAL A 261 9.67 -13.51 13.17
N ARG A 262 9.46 -12.99 14.39
CA ARG A 262 9.13 -13.80 15.57
C ARG A 262 7.77 -14.51 15.42
N ALA A 263 6.74 -13.82 14.94
CA ALA A 263 5.44 -14.43 14.69
C ALA A 263 5.53 -15.58 13.65
N ASN A 264 6.30 -15.38 12.59
CA ASN A 264 6.54 -16.39 11.55
C ASN A 264 7.34 -17.61 12.05
N PHE A 265 8.25 -17.41 13.00
CA PHE A 265 8.94 -18.50 13.67
C PHE A 265 7.97 -19.32 14.53
N PHE A 266 7.26 -18.66 15.46
CA PHE A 266 6.37 -19.35 16.40
C PHE A 266 5.21 -20.07 15.70
N ARG A 267 4.61 -19.49 14.65
CA ARG A 267 3.55 -20.17 13.88
C ARG A 267 4.02 -21.50 13.27
N SER A 268 5.28 -21.57 12.84
CA SER A 268 5.83 -22.80 12.26
C SER A 268 6.08 -23.84 13.35
N VAL A 269 6.60 -23.42 14.50
CA VAL A 269 6.82 -24.33 15.63
C VAL A 269 5.49 -24.91 16.10
N LEU A 270 4.44 -24.10 16.25
CA LEU A 270 3.12 -24.55 16.73
C LEU A 270 2.44 -25.64 15.87
N ALA A 271 2.96 -25.97 14.69
CA ALA A 271 2.43 -27.01 13.82
C ALA A 271 2.79 -28.45 14.24
N TRP A 272 3.84 -28.64 15.06
CA TRP A 272 4.33 -29.97 15.41
C TRP A 272 3.30 -30.89 16.10
N PRO A 273 2.42 -30.41 17.01
CA PRO A 273 1.46 -31.29 17.70
C PRO A 273 0.44 -31.86 16.72
N PHE A 274 -0.05 -31.03 15.79
CA PHE A 274 -1.02 -31.46 14.78
C PHE A 274 -0.41 -32.49 13.82
N ALA A 275 0.83 -32.25 13.38
CA ALA A 275 1.54 -33.20 12.54
C ALA A 275 1.73 -34.56 13.22
N THR A 276 2.03 -34.54 14.53
CA THR A 276 2.18 -35.76 15.35
C THR A 276 0.87 -36.55 15.45
N ILE A 277 -0.25 -35.86 15.72
CA ILE A 277 -1.57 -36.51 15.83
C ILE A 277 -1.97 -37.19 14.51
N THR A 278 -1.64 -36.57 13.37
CA THR A 278 -1.95 -37.13 12.05
C THR A 278 -0.88 -38.04 11.46
N ALA A 279 0.23 -38.23 12.16
CA ALA A 279 1.36 -39.02 11.69
C ALA A 279 0.97 -40.45 11.30
N PRO A 280 0.13 -41.19 12.06
CA PRO A 280 -0.25 -42.55 11.68
C PRO A 280 -0.96 -42.61 10.33
N LEU A 281 -1.85 -41.65 10.06
CA LEU A 281 -2.57 -41.56 8.79
C LEU A 281 -1.63 -41.17 7.64
N GLY A 282 -0.75 -40.20 7.86
CA GLY A 282 0.21 -39.76 6.86
C GLY A 282 1.23 -40.87 6.50
N ASN A 283 1.67 -41.64 7.49
CA ASN A 283 2.58 -42.76 7.30
C ASN A 283 1.90 -43.90 6.53
N LEU A 284 0.62 -44.20 6.84
CA LEU A 284 -0.18 -45.19 6.10
C LEU A 284 -0.34 -44.82 4.62
N LEU A 285 -0.49 -43.53 4.32
CA LEU A 285 -0.60 -43.00 2.96
C LEU A 285 0.76 -42.82 2.26
N GLY A 286 1.87 -43.20 2.89
CA GLY A 286 3.22 -43.05 2.34
C GLY A 286 3.68 -41.60 2.17
N ILE A 287 3.05 -40.64 2.85
CA ILE A 287 3.39 -39.22 2.73
C ILE A 287 4.67 -38.93 3.52
N PRO A 288 5.71 -38.33 2.91
CA PRO A 288 6.93 -37.98 3.63
C PRO A 288 6.67 -37.07 4.83
N SER A 289 7.29 -37.33 5.99
CA SER A 289 7.07 -36.55 7.22
C SER A 289 7.32 -35.04 7.04
N ILE A 290 8.23 -34.66 6.16
CA ILE A 290 8.52 -33.25 5.85
C ILE A 290 7.32 -32.57 5.15
N VAL A 291 6.61 -33.31 4.29
CA VAL A 291 5.39 -32.84 3.61
C VAL A 291 4.24 -32.76 4.61
N GLN A 292 4.09 -33.76 5.48
CA GLN A 292 3.09 -33.72 6.56
C GLN A 292 3.29 -32.49 7.48
N ALA A 293 4.53 -32.22 7.90
CA ALA A 293 4.87 -31.05 8.71
C ALA A 293 4.55 -29.73 7.99
N LYS A 294 4.78 -29.66 6.67
CA LYS A 294 4.45 -28.48 5.87
C LYS A 294 2.95 -28.20 5.83
N ILE A 295 2.12 -29.23 5.59
CA ILE A 295 0.66 -29.07 5.52
C ILE A 295 0.16 -28.38 6.79
N TRP A 296 0.60 -28.87 7.96
CA TRP A 296 0.20 -28.28 9.24
C TRP A 296 0.84 -26.91 9.50
N SER A 297 2.07 -26.68 9.08
CA SER A 297 2.71 -25.35 9.18
C SER A 297 1.97 -24.29 8.37
N ASP A 298 1.55 -24.60 7.14
CA ASP A 298 0.79 -23.69 6.29
C ASP A 298 -0.68 -23.56 6.78
N PHE A 299 -1.28 -24.60 7.36
CA PHE A 299 -2.61 -24.54 7.98
C PHE A 299 -2.64 -23.61 9.20
N VAL A 300 -1.71 -23.79 10.15
CA VAL A 300 -1.58 -22.92 11.33
C VAL A 300 -1.28 -21.48 10.90
N ALA A 301 -0.46 -21.30 9.86
CA ALA A 301 -0.23 -19.98 9.27
C ALA A 301 -1.50 -19.35 8.73
N GLY A 302 -2.31 -20.09 7.97
CA GLY A 302 -3.59 -19.61 7.44
C GLY A 302 -4.56 -19.16 8.55
N PHE A 303 -4.63 -19.92 9.65
CA PHE A 303 -5.48 -19.59 10.79
C PHE A 303 -4.99 -18.31 11.52
N ILE A 304 -3.69 -18.22 11.82
CA ILE A 304 -3.10 -17.10 12.56
C ILE A 304 -3.06 -15.82 11.68
N GLU A 305 -2.61 -15.91 10.43
CA GLU A 305 -2.56 -14.77 9.49
C GLU A 305 -3.96 -14.32 9.11
N GLY A 306 -4.88 -15.25 8.86
CA GLY A 306 -6.29 -14.96 8.61
C GLY A 306 -6.93 -14.22 9.78
N GLY A 307 -6.70 -14.69 11.01
CA GLY A 307 -7.18 -14.02 12.22
C GLY A 307 -6.55 -12.64 12.47
N ALA A 308 -5.23 -12.50 12.31
CA ALA A 308 -4.55 -11.22 12.52
C ALA A 308 -4.95 -10.16 11.47
N LYS A 309 -5.06 -10.56 10.20
CA LYS A 309 -5.58 -9.69 9.12
C LYS A 309 -7.04 -9.33 9.39
N TYR A 310 -7.85 -10.29 9.83
CA TYR A 310 -9.25 -10.06 10.21
C TYR A 310 -9.39 -8.97 11.29
N VAL A 311 -8.61 -9.08 12.38
CA VAL A 311 -8.62 -8.09 13.46
C VAL A 311 -8.14 -6.72 12.96
N SER A 312 -7.13 -6.69 12.10
CA SER A 312 -6.57 -5.44 11.56
C SER A 312 -7.59 -4.70 10.68
N VAL A 313 -8.29 -5.43 9.79
CA VAL A 313 -9.36 -4.88 8.95
C VAL A 313 -10.49 -4.36 9.84
N LEU A 314 -10.95 -5.13 10.84
CA LEU A 314 -11.98 -4.68 11.76
C LEU A 314 -11.57 -3.41 12.51
N LYS A 315 -10.31 -3.31 12.95
CA LYS A 315 -9.79 -2.13 13.66
C LYS A 315 -9.76 -0.88 12.77
N LEU A 316 -9.29 -1.00 11.53
CA LEU A 316 -9.30 0.10 10.56
C LEU A 316 -10.72 0.56 10.26
N ARG A 317 -11.63 -0.39 9.98
CA ARG A 317 -13.04 -0.09 9.71
C ARG A 317 -13.73 0.58 10.89
N ARG A 318 -13.44 0.11 12.10
CA ARG A 318 -13.94 0.72 13.33
C ARG A 318 -13.50 2.18 13.43
N ARG A 319 -12.23 2.45 13.18
CA ARG A 319 -11.66 3.81 13.20
C ARG A 319 -12.32 4.71 12.15
N ASP A 320 -12.43 4.24 10.90
CA ASP A 320 -13.01 5.04 9.82
C ASP A 320 -14.48 5.42 10.15
N LEU A 321 -15.26 4.47 10.68
CA LEU A 321 -16.63 4.73 11.11
C LEU A 321 -16.73 5.62 12.36
N GLU A 322 -15.80 5.51 13.31
CA GLU A 322 -15.70 6.41 14.48
C GLU A 322 -15.42 7.87 14.05
N GLU A 323 -14.80 8.09 12.88
CA GLU A 323 -14.53 9.42 12.31
C GLU A 323 -15.72 9.95 11.48
N ILE A 324 -16.34 9.10 10.66
CA ILE A 324 -17.42 9.48 9.73
C ILE A 324 -18.77 9.69 10.45
N ILE A 325 -19.13 8.82 11.39
CA ILE A 325 -20.48 8.85 12.03
C ILE A 325 -20.78 10.20 12.71
N PRO A 326 -19.86 10.79 13.51
CA PRO A 326 -20.09 12.11 14.11
C PRO A 326 -20.35 13.20 13.06
N GLN A 327 -19.60 13.18 11.94
CA GLN A 327 -19.75 14.17 10.86
C GLN A 327 -21.11 14.03 10.15
N VAL A 328 -21.63 12.81 10.00
CA VAL A 328 -22.99 12.59 9.47
C VAL A 328 -24.08 13.16 10.41
N ILE A 329 -23.85 13.14 11.72
CA ILE A 329 -24.83 13.56 12.72
C ILE A 329 -24.80 15.08 12.95
N SER A 330 -23.60 15.65 13.10
CA SER A 330 -23.41 17.02 13.57
C SER A 330 -22.49 17.89 12.70
N GLY A 331 -22.00 17.37 11.57
CA GLY A 331 -21.24 18.16 10.61
C GLY A 331 -22.08 19.28 9.97
N ASP A 332 -21.40 20.25 9.37
CA ASP A 332 -22.07 21.25 8.55
C ASP A 332 -22.68 20.62 7.28
N GLU A 333 -23.37 21.41 6.45
CA GLU A 333 -24.10 20.85 5.30
C GLU A 333 -23.19 20.14 4.29
N GLU A 334 -22.00 20.66 4.01
CA GLU A 334 -21.04 20.07 3.07
C GLU A 334 -20.31 18.85 3.67
N GLU A 335 -19.91 18.96 4.94
CA GLU A 335 -19.30 17.86 5.70
C GLU A 335 -20.27 16.69 5.84
N ARG A 336 -21.55 16.96 6.17
CA ARG A 336 -22.59 15.94 6.28
C ARG A 336 -22.82 15.25 4.94
N CYS A 337 -22.85 15.99 3.83
CA CYS A 337 -22.97 15.37 2.49
C CYS A 337 -21.76 14.47 2.20
N THR A 338 -20.55 14.96 2.42
CA THR A 338 -19.32 14.20 2.14
C THR A 338 -19.23 12.96 3.01
N ALA A 339 -19.49 13.10 4.31
CA ALA A 339 -19.48 11.99 5.26
C ALA A 339 -20.58 10.96 4.98
N LEU A 340 -21.75 11.40 4.49
CA LEU A 340 -22.82 10.48 4.08
C LEU A 340 -22.41 9.70 2.82
N LEU A 341 -21.77 10.33 1.83
CA LEU A 341 -21.22 9.62 0.67
C LEU A 341 -20.18 8.58 1.08
N ASP A 342 -19.25 8.94 1.95
CA ASP A 342 -18.23 8.02 2.46
C ASP A 342 -18.87 6.86 3.22
N LEU A 343 -19.88 7.13 4.06
CA LEU A 343 -20.61 6.09 4.77
C LEU A 343 -21.35 5.14 3.82
N LEU A 344 -22.01 5.67 2.79
CA LEU A 344 -22.71 4.87 1.78
C LEU A 344 -21.72 4.05 0.95
N PHE A 345 -20.60 4.63 0.56
CA PHE A 345 -19.53 3.93 -0.14
C PHE A 345 -19.01 2.77 0.69
N LEU A 346 -18.67 3.00 1.97
CA LEU A 346 -18.25 1.95 2.89
C LEU A 346 -19.35 0.90 3.09
N PHE A 347 -20.63 1.29 3.11
CA PHE A 347 -21.72 0.34 3.29
C PHE A 347 -21.92 -0.59 2.06
N ARG A 348 -21.79 -0.05 0.83
CA ARG A 348 -21.92 -0.82 -0.42
C ARG A 348 -20.68 -1.68 -0.68
N GLU A 349 -19.52 -1.03 -0.71
CA GLU A 349 -18.30 -1.58 -1.28
C GLU A 349 -17.53 -2.43 -0.26
N GLU A 350 -17.58 -2.06 1.02
CA GLU A 350 -16.78 -2.72 2.03
C GLU A 350 -17.55 -3.86 2.73
N PRO A 351 -17.02 -5.10 2.70
CA PRO A 351 -17.64 -6.21 3.40
C PRO A 351 -17.58 -5.96 4.91
N ARG A 352 -18.70 -6.23 5.60
CA ARG A 352 -18.85 -6.21 7.06
C ARG A 352 -18.93 -4.82 7.72
N THR A 353 -19.07 -3.74 6.94
CA THR A 353 -19.40 -2.41 7.47
C THR A 353 -20.64 -2.45 8.36
N ALA A 354 -21.68 -3.17 7.95
CA ALA A 354 -22.88 -3.42 8.76
C ALA A 354 -22.57 -4.06 10.14
N SER A 355 -21.67 -5.05 10.19
CA SER A 355 -21.29 -5.71 11.45
C SER A 355 -20.46 -4.79 12.35
N SER A 356 -19.57 -3.98 11.76
CA SER A 356 -18.82 -2.96 12.50
C SER A 356 -19.73 -1.85 13.02
N LEU A 357 -20.68 -1.36 12.22
CA LEU A 357 -21.71 -0.41 12.65
C LEU A 357 -22.50 -0.96 13.84
N VAL A 358 -22.88 -2.24 13.80
CA VAL A 358 -23.59 -2.86 14.93
C VAL A 358 -22.77 -2.85 16.22
N THR A 359 -21.46 -3.02 16.08
CA THR A 359 -20.55 -3.03 17.23
C THR A 359 -20.36 -1.61 17.78
N ILE A 360 -20.15 -0.62 16.91
CA ILE A 360 -19.89 0.79 17.28
C ILE A 360 -21.11 1.44 17.91
N LEU A 361 -22.30 1.12 17.38
CA LEU A 361 -23.57 1.69 17.82
C LEU A 361 -24.18 0.94 19.02
N ALA A 362 -23.49 -0.08 19.55
CA ALA A 362 -23.92 -0.79 20.75
C ALA A 362 -23.74 0.10 22.00
N PRO A 363 -24.66 0.08 22.96
CA PRO A 363 -24.62 0.98 24.12
C PRO A 363 -23.41 0.76 25.04
N ASP A 364 -22.87 -0.46 25.10
CA ASP A 364 -21.70 -0.82 25.94
C ASP A 364 -20.36 -0.59 25.24
N TYR A 365 -20.39 -0.02 24.04
CA TYR A 365 -19.20 0.15 23.21
C TYR A 365 -18.28 1.23 23.78
N ARG A 366 -17.01 0.88 23.99
CA ARG A 366 -15.94 1.83 24.33
C ARG A 366 -15.06 2.09 23.11
N PRO A 367 -14.80 3.35 22.72
CA PRO A 367 -13.94 3.67 21.59
C PRO A 367 -12.51 3.16 21.83
N LEU A 368 -11.80 2.85 20.75
CA LEU A 368 -10.39 2.44 20.85
C LEU A 368 -9.59 3.70 21.23
N GLY A 369 -9.09 3.78 22.45
CA GLY A 369 -8.42 4.96 23.04
C GLY A 369 -7.10 5.39 22.37
N ILE A 370 -7.12 5.68 21.07
CA ILE A 370 -6.00 6.17 20.27
C ILE A 370 -6.18 7.66 19.97
N PHE A 371 -7.41 8.16 19.93
CA PHE A 371 -7.67 9.59 19.98
C PHE A 371 -7.82 10.02 21.44
N LYS A 372 -7.07 11.06 21.84
CA LYS A 372 -7.53 11.98 22.87
C LYS A 372 -8.81 12.63 22.32
N VAL A 373 -9.92 11.90 22.42
CA VAL A 373 -11.23 12.50 22.34
C VAL A 373 -11.32 13.33 23.61
N ASP A 374 -11.45 14.65 23.46
CA ASP A 374 -11.75 15.51 24.60
C ASP A 374 -12.85 14.85 25.44
N SER A 375 -12.70 14.89 26.76
CA SER A 375 -13.55 14.18 27.72
C SER A 375 -15.05 14.51 27.64
N ASP A 376 -15.46 15.40 26.73
CA ASP A 376 -16.81 15.91 26.53
C ASP A 376 -17.52 15.39 25.26
N THR A 377 -16.86 14.60 24.37
CA THR A 377 -17.56 14.09 23.17
C THR A 377 -18.44 12.89 23.52
N LYS A 378 -19.74 13.13 23.62
CA LYS A 378 -20.77 12.12 23.91
C LYS A 378 -20.69 10.98 22.88
N PRO A 379 -20.67 9.69 23.29
CA PRO A 379 -20.69 8.59 22.32
C PRO A 379 -21.98 8.68 21.48
N CYS A 380 -21.82 8.75 20.15
CA CYS A 380 -22.94 8.88 19.22
C CYS A 380 -23.93 7.73 19.41
N SER A 381 -25.20 8.06 19.65
CA SER A 381 -26.25 7.05 19.83
C SER A 381 -26.74 6.55 18.47
N PHE A 382 -27.14 5.27 18.41
CA PHE A 382 -27.87 4.72 17.27
C PHE A 382 -29.06 5.61 16.87
N ASP A 383 -29.77 6.16 17.84
CA ASP A 383 -30.93 7.03 17.60
C ASP A 383 -30.55 8.34 16.89
N ASP A 384 -29.35 8.87 17.14
CA ASP A 384 -28.89 10.13 16.54
C ASP A 384 -28.52 9.90 15.07
N LEU A 385 -27.76 8.84 14.78
CA LEU A 385 -27.47 8.42 13.41
C LEU A 385 -28.75 8.08 12.63
N HIS A 386 -29.66 7.33 13.27
CA HIS A 386 -30.93 6.97 12.65
C HIS A 386 -31.76 8.21 12.28
N LYS A 387 -31.80 9.24 13.13
CA LYS A 387 -32.48 10.50 12.81
C LYS A 387 -31.80 11.25 11.65
N ALA A 388 -30.48 11.38 11.69
CA ALA A 388 -29.73 12.13 10.67
C ALA A 388 -29.84 11.52 9.27
N VAL A 389 -29.85 10.18 9.18
CA VAL A 389 -29.92 9.45 7.89
C VAL A 389 -31.35 9.33 7.36
N MET A 390 -32.37 9.32 8.23
CA MET A 390 -33.78 9.23 7.84
C MET A 390 -34.43 10.59 7.54
N ASP A 391 -33.66 11.68 7.60
CA ASP A 391 -34.14 13.03 7.30
C ASP A 391 -34.31 13.23 5.78
N GLU A 392 -35.52 13.01 5.27
CA GLU A 392 -35.85 13.16 3.85
C GLU A 392 -35.68 14.60 3.33
N ARG A 393 -35.68 15.61 4.22
CA ARG A 393 -35.48 17.02 3.83
C ARG A 393 -34.06 17.28 3.33
N PHE A 394 -33.11 16.40 3.68
CA PHE A 394 -31.73 16.50 3.28
C PHE A 394 -31.46 15.89 1.89
N ASP A 395 -32.39 15.08 1.36
CA ASP A 395 -32.16 14.31 0.13
C ASP A 395 -31.99 15.21 -1.12
N SER A 396 -32.74 16.33 -1.20
CA SER A 396 -32.58 17.29 -2.30
C SER A 396 -31.21 17.96 -2.27
N ASN A 397 -30.80 18.44 -1.09
CA ASN A 397 -29.53 19.15 -0.92
C ASN A 397 -28.35 18.21 -1.16
N PHE A 398 -28.51 16.93 -0.80
CA PHE A 398 -27.52 15.88 -1.07
C PHE A 398 -27.31 15.64 -2.56
N VAL A 399 -28.39 15.61 -3.35
CA VAL A 399 -28.34 15.51 -4.82
C VAL A 399 -27.71 16.75 -5.44
N ASP A 400 -28.12 17.94 -5.00
CA ASP A 400 -27.59 19.21 -5.50
C ASP A 400 -26.10 19.36 -5.20
N PHE A 401 -25.65 18.93 -4.02
CA PHE A 401 -24.24 18.91 -3.64
C PHE A 401 -23.40 18.07 -4.62
N MET A 402 -23.86 16.86 -4.96
CA MET A 402 -23.15 15.97 -5.90
C MET A 402 -23.04 16.58 -7.30
N LEU A 403 -24.09 17.26 -7.77
CA LEU A 403 -24.12 17.91 -9.07
C LEU A 403 -23.28 19.19 -9.11
N ALA A 404 -23.22 19.95 -8.02
CA ALA A 404 -22.52 21.23 -7.96
C ALA A 404 -20.99 21.08 -7.75
N ARG A 405 -20.54 20.06 -6.99
CA ARG A 405 -19.13 19.96 -6.55
C ARG A 405 -18.28 18.99 -7.37
N TYR A 406 -18.90 18.02 -8.04
CA TYR A 406 -18.18 16.99 -8.80
C TYR A 406 -18.33 17.18 -10.31
N THR A 407 -17.41 16.57 -11.07
CA THR A 407 -17.49 16.57 -12.55
C THR A 407 -18.64 15.68 -13.02
N PRO A 408 -19.23 15.95 -14.20
CA PRO A 408 -20.40 15.20 -14.70
C PRO A 408 -20.25 13.67 -14.60
N ASP A 409 -19.09 13.13 -15.00
CA ASP A 409 -18.82 11.69 -14.94
C ASP A 409 -18.86 11.13 -13.51
N MET A 410 -18.25 11.85 -12.55
CA MET A 410 -18.22 11.46 -11.14
C MET A 410 -19.59 11.65 -10.48
N SER A 411 -20.32 12.72 -10.82
CA SER A 411 -21.65 12.97 -10.27
C SER A 411 -22.61 11.86 -10.64
N VAL A 412 -22.52 11.29 -11.84
CA VAL A 412 -23.33 10.12 -12.25
C VAL A 412 -23.03 8.90 -11.37
N GLU A 413 -21.75 8.60 -11.11
CA GLU A 413 -21.37 7.48 -10.23
C GLU A 413 -21.82 7.69 -8.78
N LEU A 414 -21.68 8.91 -8.25
CA LEU A 414 -22.11 9.24 -6.88
C LEU A 414 -23.63 9.23 -6.75
N LEU A 415 -24.37 9.65 -7.78
CA LEU A 415 -25.82 9.55 -7.82
C LEU A 415 -26.29 8.10 -7.88
N ASP A 416 -25.63 7.23 -8.66
CA ASP A 416 -25.90 5.78 -8.64
C ASP A 416 -25.65 5.20 -7.23
N LEU A 417 -24.52 5.57 -6.61
CA LEU A 417 -24.21 5.17 -5.25
C LEU A 417 -25.31 5.59 -4.28
N ALA A 418 -25.71 6.87 -4.30
CA ALA A 418 -26.72 7.42 -3.41
C ALA A 418 -28.10 6.77 -3.63
N THR A 419 -28.58 6.74 -4.87
CA THR A 419 -29.93 6.26 -5.20
C THR A 419 -30.12 4.77 -4.94
N ILE A 420 -29.07 3.95 -5.11
CA ILE A 420 -29.14 2.51 -4.82
C ILE A 420 -28.89 2.23 -3.34
N THR A 421 -27.87 2.87 -2.75
CA THR A 421 -27.35 2.46 -1.44
C THR A 421 -28.08 3.12 -0.30
N LEU A 422 -28.49 4.39 -0.42
CA LEU A 422 -29.16 5.11 0.67
C LEU A 422 -30.48 4.42 1.08
N PRO A 423 -31.37 3.98 0.16
CA PRO A 423 -32.58 3.25 0.54
C PRO A 423 -32.27 1.90 1.22
N SER A 424 -31.27 1.18 0.71
CA SER A 424 -30.80 -0.08 1.30
C SER A 424 -30.27 0.14 2.72
N PHE A 425 -29.48 1.19 2.91
CA PHE A 425 -28.91 1.57 4.20
C PHE A 425 -29.99 2.01 5.21
N ARG A 426 -30.96 2.82 4.78
CA ARG A 426 -32.14 3.19 5.58
C ARG A 426 -32.93 1.95 6.02
N THR A 427 -33.20 1.03 5.09
CA THR A 427 -33.90 -0.24 5.40
C THR A 427 -33.12 -1.06 6.43
N TRP A 428 -31.79 -1.14 6.29
CA TRP A 428 -30.93 -1.81 7.24
C TRP A 428 -30.99 -1.17 8.63
N LEU A 429 -30.88 0.16 8.75
CA LEU A 429 -31.04 0.88 10.01
C LEU A 429 -32.41 0.61 10.65
N GLY A 430 -33.49 0.70 9.86
CA GLY A 430 -34.85 0.45 10.33
C GLY A 430 -35.03 -0.97 10.91
N SER A 431 -34.50 -1.99 10.22
CA SER A 431 -34.56 -3.39 10.69
C SER A 431 -33.79 -3.63 12.00
N HIS A 432 -32.74 -2.83 12.26
CA HIS A 432 -31.91 -2.96 13.46
C HIS A 432 -32.36 -2.05 14.62
N ALA A 433 -33.30 -1.13 14.37
CA ALA A 433 -33.76 -0.17 15.39
C ALA A 433 -34.32 -0.85 16.64
N ARG A 434 -35.06 -1.96 16.50
CA ARG A 434 -35.58 -2.73 17.65
C ARG A 434 -34.45 -3.32 18.49
N ARG A 435 -33.42 -3.87 17.85
CA ARG A 435 -32.26 -4.48 18.52
C ARG A 435 -31.50 -3.46 19.36
N PHE A 436 -31.25 -2.26 18.83
CA PHE A 436 -30.53 -1.22 19.56
C PHE A 436 -31.39 -0.56 20.66
N ARG A 437 -32.70 -0.43 20.44
CA ARG A 437 -33.62 0.16 21.43
C ARG A 437 -33.99 -0.80 22.58
N GLN A 438 -34.05 -2.11 22.34
CA GLN A 438 -34.31 -3.11 23.39
C GLN A 438 -33.15 -3.25 24.38
N VAL A 439 -31.89 -3.17 23.91
CA VAL A 439 -30.71 -3.23 24.79
C VAL A 439 -30.67 -2.04 25.75
N LYS A 440 -31.22 -0.88 25.35
CA LYS A 440 -31.34 0.32 26.18
C LYS A 440 -32.45 0.25 27.25
N ALA A 441 -33.38 -0.70 27.14
CA ALA A 441 -34.49 -0.88 28.08
C ALA A 441 -34.26 -2.03 29.09
N GLY A 442 -33.18 -2.81 28.93
CA GLY A 442 -32.77 -3.90 29.82
C GLY A 442 -31.52 -3.60 30.67
N LEU A 443 -31.01 -2.36 30.58
CA LEU A 443 -30.08 -1.71 31.51
C LEU A 443 -30.87 -0.65 32.27
#